data_AF-A0A1T4WSZ2-F1
#
_entry.id   AF-A0A1T4WSZ2-F1
#
_cell.length_a   1.000
_cell.length_b   1.000
_cell.length_c   1.000
_cell.angle_alpha   90.00
_cell.angle_beta   90.00
_cell.angle_gamma   90.00
#
_symmetry.space_group_name_H-M   'P 1'
#
loop_
_entity.id
_entity.type
_entity.pdbx_description
1 polymer ?
#
loop_
_entity_poly.entity_id
_entity_poly.type
_entity_poly.pdbx_seq_one_letter_code
_entity_poly.pdbx_strand_id
1 'polypeptide(L)'
;MNRTAFFALALTCSLSGVAAIAQETAAPSPAPVSASVPPQKKTFEFKEGDRLVLLGNTVIEREQHYATFEPRLALALGETKVTVRNLAWSGDTVYGHARSYFGPPEEGLERLSKHLELLKPTVVLLCYGSEMAFEGLQDLPRFLTGYRNLISLIRKQSPGVRVIIASPPPLENLAPPMPDQTDANKDLSSFRDALRKFAGSQNAFFVDWFELMGGIPKPGQTAKPLTENGVHYTRAGYEKLSAKLVEGLGLKTPAIASAELAPLQREVLKKDELFFNRWRPQNETYLFGFRKHEQGQNAKEIPMFDPLIDQADAKIQEIKAGLLASKKTL
;
A
#
# COMPACT_ATOMS: atom_id res chain seq x y z
N MET A 1 -34.98 67.33 -33.88
CA MET A 1 -35.43 66.11 -33.20
C MET A 1 -35.86 66.47 -31.79
N ASN A 2 -37.16 66.25 -31.53
CA ASN A 2 -37.92 66.28 -30.27
C ASN A 2 -37.17 65.81 -29.00
N ARG A 3 -37.49 66.19 -27.75
CA ARG A 3 -38.35 67.23 -27.12
C ARG A 3 -38.18 67.06 -25.58
N THR A 4 -38.17 68.17 -24.83
CA THR A 4 -38.77 68.39 -23.48
C THR A 4 -38.66 67.37 -22.32
N ALA A 5 -37.97 67.79 -21.25
CA ALA A 5 -38.46 68.16 -19.91
C ALA A 5 -39.44 67.30 -19.06
N PHE A 6 -39.14 67.29 -17.74
CA PHE A 6 -39.96 67.07 -16.53
C PHE A 6 -40.68 65.72 -16.31
N PHE A 7 -40.39 65.04 -15.19
CA PHE A 7 -41.23 65.04 -13.97
C PHE A 7 -40.60 64.21 -12.84
N ALA A 8 -40.57 64.79 -11.63
CA ALA A 8 -40.35 64.07 -10.38
C ALA A 8 -41.70 63.56 -9.85
N LEU A 9 -41.71 62.37 -9.25
CA LEU A 9 -42.75 61.97 -8.31
C LEU A 9 -42.15 61.06 -7.23
N ALA A 10 -42.15 61.56 -6.00
CA ALA A 10 -41.92 60.80 -4.79
C ALA A 10 -43.22 60.10 -4.36
N LEU A 11 -43.16 58.87 -3.83
CA LEU A 11 -43.91 58.55 -2.62
C LEU A 11 -43.37 57.32 -1.89
N THR A 12 -43.15 57.58 -0.61
CA THR A 12 -42.92 56.78 0.59
C THR A 12 -43.75 55.51 0.76
N CYS A 13 -43.19 54.47 1.41
CA CYS A 13 -43.75 53.93 2.66
C CYS A 13 -42.86 52.88 3.35
N SER A 14 -42.65 53.10 4.65
CA SER A 14 -42.55 52.12 5.76
C SER A 14 -41.56 50.95 5.69
N LEU A 15 -40.67 50.85 6.68
CA LEU A 15 -40.93 50.04 7.88
C LEU A 15 -39.88 50.31 8.96
N SER A 16 -40.36 50.72 10.12
CA SER A 16 -39.65 50.76 11.40
C SER A 16 -39.30 49.35 11.87
N GLY A 17 -38.01 49.06 12.02
CA GLY A 17 -37.49 47.83 12.61
C GLY A 17 -36.40 48.15 13.62
N VAL A 18 -36.70 47.91 14.90
CA VAL A 18 -35.80 48.08 16.03
C VAL A 18 -34.57 47.18 15.85
N ALA A 19 -33.38 47.76 15.75
CA ALA A 19 -32.13 47.00 15.73
C ALA A 19 -31.84 46.47 17.14
N ALA A 20 -32.25 45.23 17.41
CA ALA A 20 -31.74 44.48 18.55
C ALA A 20 -30.32 44.00 18.22
N ILE A 21 -29.32 44.57 18.89
CA ILE A 21 -27.94 44.08 18.84
C ILE A 21 -27.93 42.75 19.61
N ALA A 22 -28.03 41.64 18.89
CA ALA A 22 -27.72 40.33 19.44
C ALA A 22 -26.20 40.18 19.50
N GLN A 23 -25.63 40.26 20.70
CA GLN A 23 -24.27 39.85 20.98
C GLN A 23 -24.19 38.33 20.80
N GLU A 24 -23.65 37.90 19.66
CA GLU A 24 -23.34 36.50 19.40
C GLU A 24 -22.16 36.11 20.30
N THR A 25 -22.46 35.50 21.45
CA THR A 25 -21.46 34.91 22.33
C THR A 25 -20.85 33.70 21.62
N ALA A 26 -19.69 33.90 21.00
CA ALA A 26 -18.91 32.84 20.40
C ALA A 26 -18.62 31.75 21.44
N ALA A 27 -19.14 30.54 21.19
CA ALA A 27 -18.79 29.37 21.98
C ALA A 27 -17.27 29.10 21.85
N PRO A 28 -16.58 28.71 22.95
CA PRO A 28 -15.16 28.42 22.88
C PRO A 28 -14.89 27.26 21.93
N SER A 29 -14.03 27.50 20.95
CA SER A 29 -13.51 26.48 20.04
C SER A 29 -12.90 25.33 20.86
N PRO A 30 -13.27 24.06 20.62
CA PRO A 30 -12.68 22.95 21.36
C PRO A 30 -11.18 22.90 21.07
N ALA A 31 -10.37 23.00 22.13
CA ALA A 31 -8.92 22.86 22.06
C ALA A 31 -8.55 21.56 21.32
N PRO A 32 -7.48 21.55 20.50
CA PRO A 32 -7.04 20.34 19.83
C PRO A 32 -6.66 19.31 20.88
N VAL A 33 -7.49 18.27 21.01
CA VAL A 33 -7.19 17.13 21.87
C VAL A 33 -6.00 16.42 21.20
N SER A 34 -4.80 16.69 21.70
CA SER A 34 -3.60 15.94 21.36
C SER A 34 -3.79 14.53 21.93
N ALA A 35 -4.47 13.68 21.16
CA ALA A 35 -4.58 12.27 21.48
C ALA A 35 -3.17 11.68 21.36
N SER A 36 -2.55 11.42 22.51
CA SER A 36 -1.26 10.71 22.59
C SER A 36 -1.42 9.35 21.90
N VAL A 37 -0.75 9.18 20.76
CA VAL A 37 -0.72 7.91 20.03
C VAL A 37 -0.16 6.84 20.97
N PRO A 38 -0.89 5.74 21.23
CA PRO A 38 -0.38 4.68 22.09
C PRO A 38 0.94 4.15 21.53
N PRO A 39 1.93 3.84 22.41
CA PRO A 39 3.22 3.36 21.96
C PRO A 39 3.04 2.07 21.15
N GLN A 40 3.54 2.09 19.91
CA GLN A 40 3.47 0.94 19.02
C GLN A 40 4.21 -0.25 19.64
N LYS A 41 3.64 -1.46 19.51
CA LYS A 41 4.35 -2.70 19.82
C LYS A 41 5.65 -2.77 19.01
N LYS A 42 6.73 -3.30 19.61
CA LYS A 42 8.03 -3.45 18.93
C LYS A 42 8.05 -4.56 17.88
N THR A 43 7.19 -5.55 18.01
CA THR A 43 7.09 -6.71 17.12
C THR A 43 5.65 -6.90 16.68
N PHE A 44 5.45 -7.19 15.40
CA PHE A 44 4.14 -7.59 14.89
C PHE A 44 3.93 -9.08 15.12
N GLU A 45 2.86 -9.43 15.82
CA GLU A 45 2.51 -10.81 16.13
C GLU A 45 1.65 -11.40 15.01
N PHE A 46 2.24 -12.31 14.23
CA PHE A 46 1.50 -13.21 13.34
C PHE A 46 0.91 -14.38 14.14
N LYS A 47 -0.23 -14.88 13.68
CA LYS A 47 -0.96 -16.01 14.25
C LYS A 47 -0.99 -17.16 13.26
N GLU A 48 -1.14 -18.36 13.78
CA GLU A 48 -1.33 -19.56 12.96
C GLU A 48 -2.53 -19.39 12.02
N GLY A 49 -2.33 -19.70 10.74
CA GLY A 49 -3.36 -19.58 9.70
C GLY A 49 -3.60 -18.14 9.24
N ASP A 50 -2.71 -17.20 9.56
CA ASP A 50 -2.83 -15.84 9.06
C ASP A 50 -2.77 -15.80 7.52
N ARG A 51 -3.64 -14.97 6.95
CA ARG A 51 -3.69 -14.69 5.51
C ARG A 51 -3.22 -13.25 5.32
N LEU A 52 -1.97 -13.11 4.93
CA LEU A 52 -1.33 -11.82 4.67
C LEU A 52 -1.57 -11.40 3.22
N VAL A 53 -2.24 -10.27 3.03
CA VAL A 53 -2.40 -9.65 1.70
C VAL A 53 -1.53 -8.41 1.61
N LEU A 54 -0.70 -8.34 0.57
CA LEU A 54 0.14 -7.18 0.27
C LEU A 54 -0.63 -6.25 -0.70
N LEU A 55 -0.72 -4.97 -0.34
CA LEU A 55 -1.30 -3.92 -1.18
C LEU A 55 -0.32 -2.75 -1.27
N GLY A 56 -0.27 -2.14 -2.44
CA GLY A 56 0.63 -1.04 -2.70
C GLY A 56 0.76 -0.76 -4.18
N ASN A 57 1.67 0.15 -4.49
CA ASN A 57 2.06 0.48 -5.85
C ASN A 57 3.20 -0.44 -6.33
N THR A 58 3.95 0.01 -7.34
CA THR A 58 5.06 -0.69 -8.00
C THR A 58 6.09 -1.31 -7.05
N VAL A 59 6.35 -0.69 -5.89
CA VAL A 59 7.34 -1.18 -4.90
C VAL A 59 6.96 -2.54 -4.30
N ILE A 60 5.67 -2.79 -4.07
CA ILE A 60 5.22 -4.10 -3.59
C ILE A 60 4.91 -5.02 -4.76
N GLU A 61 4.36 -4.48 -5.85
CA GLU A 61 3.95 -5.29 -7.00
C GLU A 61 5.13 -6.05 -7.62
N ARG A 62 6.29 -5.41 -7.80
CA ARG A 62 7.45 -6.07 -8.38
C ARG A 62 8.15 -7.07 -7.45
N GLU A 63 7.75 -7.18 -6.18
CA GLU A 63 8.26 -8.23 -5.28
C GLU A 63 8.00 -9.64 -5.86
N GLN A 64 6.88 -9.80 -6.57
CA GLN A 64 6.49 -11.05 -7.24
C GLN A 64 7.51 -11.53 -8.31
N HIS A 65 8.41 -10.66 -8.79
CA HIS A 65 9.46 -11.05 -9.73
C HIS A 65 10.71 -11.61 -9.05
N TYR A 66 10.85 -11.39 -7.74
CA TYR A 66 12.07 -11.74 -7.00
C TYR A 66 11.82 -12.74 -5.87
N ALA A 67 10.60 -12.84 -5.34
CA ALA A 67 10.23 -13.71 -4.22
C ALA A 67 11.22 -13.59 -3.04
N THR A 68 11.42 -12.36 -2.58
CA THR A 68 12.44 -12.10 -1.54
C THR A 68 11.84 -11.92 -0.17
N PHE A 69 10.57 -11.53 -0.09
CA PHE A 69 9.90 -11.23 1.18
C PHE A 69 9.29 -12.49 1.79
N GLU A 70 8.40 -13.18 1.07
CA GLU A 70 7.68 -14.33 1.61
C GLU A 70 8.62 -15.44 2.14
N PRO A 71 9.69 -15.86 1.44
CA PRO A 71 10.64 -16.84 1.99
C PRO A 71 11.31 -16.40 3.30
N ARG A 72 11.66 -15.11 3.41
CA ARG A 72 12.27 -14.57 4.64
C ARG A 72 11.27 -14.49 5.78
N LEU A 73 10.07 -14.03 5.50
CA LEU A 73 8.97 -14.00 6.46
C LEU A 73 8.68 -15.43 6.95
N ALA A 74 8.51 -16.37 6.02
CA ALA A 74 8.24 -17.77 6.31
C ALA A 74 9.26 -18.37 7.28
N LEU A 75 10.56 -18.14 7.04
CA LEU A 75 11.64 -18.60 7.92
C LEU A 75 11.66 -17.87 9.27
N ALA A 76 11.44 -16.55 9.28
CA ALA A 76 11.41 -15.74 10.50
C ALA A 76 10.23 -16.11 11.42
N LEU A 77 9.16 -16.66 10.86
CA LEU A 77 7.96 -17.11 11.59
C LEU A 77 8.09 -18.52 12.21
N GLY A 78 9.20 -19.22 11.98
CA GLY A 78 9.43 -20.54 12.55
C GLY A 78 8.31 -21.52 12.16
N GLU A 79 7.69 -22.22 13.10
CA GLU A 79 6.64 -23.20 12.78
C GLU A 79 5.28 -22.57 12.40
N THR A 80 5.08 -21.27 12.68
CA THR A 80 3.83 -20.56 12.39
C THR A 80 3.56 -20.50 10.88
N LYS A 81 2.38 -20.95 10.46
CA LYS A 81 1.97 -20.95 9.04
C LYS A 81 1.18 -19.70 8.71
N VAL A 82 1.66 -18.99 7.69
CA VAL A 82 1.03 -17.79 7.13
C VAL A 82 1.05 -17.94 5.61
N THR A 83 -0.06 -17.62 4.96
CA THR A 83 -0.12 -17.53 3.50
C THR A 83 0.03 -16.08 3.06
N VAL A 84 0.72 -15.86 1.95
CA VAL A 84 0.95 -14.52 1.39
C VAL A 84 0.34 -14.42 0.00
N ARG A 85 -0.36 -13.31 -0.24
CA ARG A 85 -0.96 -12.96 -1.54
C ARG A 85 -0.63 -11.52 -1.89
N ASN A 86 -0.03 -11.32 -3.05
CA ASN A 86 0.32 -9.99 -3.53
C ASN A 86 -0.77 -9.45 -4.46
N LEU A 87 -1.52 -8.46 -3.98
CA LEU A 87 -2.53 -7.74 -4.75
C LEU A 87 -2.04 -6.36 -5.18
N ALA A 88 -0.77 -5.99 -4.97
CA ALA A 88 -0.25 -4.68 -5.35
C ALA A 88 -0.28 -4.50 -6.88
N TRP A 89 -0.30 -3.23 -7.31
CA TRP A 89 -0.47 -2.90 -8.71
C TRP A 89 0.39 -1.68 -9.08
N SER A 90 1.21 -1.82 -10.11
CA SER A 90 2.08 -0.74 -10.60
C SER A 90 1.30 0.53 -10.99
N GLY A 91 1.68 1.67 -10.42
CA GLY A 91 0.99 2.96 -10.62
C GLY A 91 -0.32 3.13 -9.84
N ASP A 92 -0.69 2.19 -8.97
CA ASP A 92 -1.88 2.30 -8.14
C ASP A 92 -1.70 3.30 -7.00
N THR A 93 -2.82 3.83 -6.50
CA THR A 93 -2.85 4.79 -5.40
C THR A 93 -3.90 4.34 -4.37
N VAL A 94 -4.03 5.07 -3.26
CA VAL A 94 -5.09 4.82 -2.25
C VAL A 94 -6.51 4.97 -2.80
N TYR A 95 -6.67 5.49 -4.01
CA TYR A 95 -7.97 5.66 -4.69
C TYR A 95 -8.29 4.55 -5.70
N GLY A 96 -7.39 3.59 -5.93
CA GLY A 96 -7.63 2.49 -6.87
C GLY A 96 -7.47 2.85 -8.36
N HIS A 97 -6.79 3.96 -8.69
CA HIS A 97 -6.62 4.47 -10.05
C HIS A 97 -6.15 3.41 -11.06
N ALA A 98 -5.13 2.61 -10.75
CA ALA A 98 -4.61 1.64 -11.73
C ALA A 98 -5.55 0.41 -11.87
N ARG A 99 -6.38 0.16 -10.86
CA ARG A 99 -7.31 -0.97 -10.81
C ARG A 99 -8.64 -0.69 -11.50
N SER A 100 -8.93 0.57 -11.86
CA SER A 100 -10.14 0.93 -12.58
C SER A 100 -10.09 0.58 -14.06
N TYR A 101 -8.91 0.22 -14.59
CA TYR A 101 -8.66 -0.02 -16.01
C TYR A 101 -9.04 1.19 -16.88
N PHE A 102 -10.25 1.18 -17.45
CA PHE A 102 -10.81 2.23 -18.30
C PHE A 102 -11.96 2.98 -17.62
N GLY A 103 -12.39 2.52 -16.44
CA GLY A 103 -13.45 3.13 -15.64
C GLY A 103 -12.92 4.16 -14.64
N PRO A 104 -13.84 4.80 -13.88
CA PRO A 104 -13.48 5.73 -12.83
C PRO A 104 -12.89 4.99 -11.60
N PRO A 105 -12.12 5.68 -10.72
CA PRO A 105 -11.41 5.05 -9.59
C PRO A 105 -12.30 4.20 -8.66
N GLU A 106 -13.58 4.56 -8.53
CA GLU A 106 -14.57 3.83 -7.74
C GLU A 106 -14.71 2.36 -8.19
N GLU A 107 -14.65 2.08 -9.49
CA GLU A 107 -14.66 0.71 -10.02
C GLU A 107 -13.39 -0.05 -9.62
N GLY A 108 -12.26 0.65 -9.51
CA GLY A 108 -11.00 0.08 -9.02
C GLY A 108 -11.09 -0.36 -7.56
N LEU A 109 -11.74 0.43 -6.71
CA LEU A 109 -12.01 0.09 -5.31
C LEU A 109 -13.05 -1.03 -5.18
N GLU A 110 -14.08 -1.06 -6.03
CA GLU A 110 -15.05 -2.17 -6.06
C GLU A 110 -14.36 -3.50 -6.40
N ARG A 111 -13.48 -3.49 -7.41
CA ARG A 111 -12.68 -4.66 -7.78
C ARG A 111 -11.77 -5.11 -6.65
N LEU A 112 -11.11 -4.16 -5.96
CA LEU A 112 -10.34 -4.49 -4.76
C LEU A 112 -11.23 -5.13 -3.68
N SER A 113 -12.45 -4.61 -3.45
CA SER A 113 -13.40 -5.19 -2.50
C SER A 113 -13.71 -6.65 -2.82
N LYS A 114 -13.96 -6.98 -4.10
CA LYS A 114 -14.19 -8.36 -4.56
C LYS A 114 -12.98 -9.27 -4.33
N HIS A 115 -11.76 -8.78 -4.55
CA HIS A 115 -10.54 -9.54 -4.26
C HIS A 115 -10.35 -9.76 -2.76
N LEU A 116 -10.64 -8.76 -1.94
CA LEU A 116 -10.59 -8.89 -0.48
C LEU A 116 -11.65 -9.88 0.03
N GLU A 117 -12.83 -9.93 -0.58
CA GLU A 117 -13.88 -10.93 -0.29
C GLU A 117 -13.40 -12.36 -0.60
N LEU A 118 -12.73 -12.54 -1.73
CA LEU A 118 -12.15 -13.82 -2.13
C LEU A 118 -11.08 -14.29 -1.15
N LEU A 119 -10.15 -13.41 -0.80
CA LEU A 119 -8.96 -13.77 0.00
C LEU A 119 -9.20 -13.78 1.52
N LYS A 120 -10.21 -13.03 1.98
CA LYS A 120 -10.58 -12.89 3.40
C LYS A 120 -9.37 -12.59 4.29
N PRO A 121 -8.54 -11.56 4.04
CA PRO A 121 -7.30 -11.35 4.78
C PRO A 121 -7.53 -11.25 6.30
N THR A 122 -6.61 -11.83 7.08
CA THR A 122 -6.52 -11.57 8.53
C THR A 122 -5.47 -10.51 8.86
N VAL A 123 -4.54 -10.28 7.93
CA VAL A 123 -3.52 -9.23 7.97
C VAL A 123 -3.42 -8.59 6.59
N VAL A 124 -3.32 -7.26 6.54
CA VAL A 124 -2.94 -6.53 5.33
C VAL A 124 -1.67 -5.73 5.58
N LEU A 125 -0.77 -5.72 4.59
CA LEU A 125 0.38 -4.82 4.55
C LEU A 125 0.16 -3.81 3.44
N LEU A 126 0.21 -2.53 3.79
CA LEU A 126 -0.05 -1.40 2.91
C LEU A 126 1.24 -0.60 2.68
N CYS A 127 1.62 -0.37 1.44
CA CYS A 127 2.71 0.53 1.04
C CYS A 127 2.28 1.38 -0.16
N TYR A 128 1.74 2.56 0.13
CA TYR A 128 1.27 3.56 -0.84
C TYR A 128 1.90 4.93 -0.51
N GLY A 129 1.94 5.83 -1.49
CA GLY A 129 2.45 7.19 -1.33
C GLY A 129 3.86 7.43 -1.87
N SER A 130 4.40 6.53 -2.70
CA SER A 130 5.66 6.81 -3.42
C SER A 130 5.51 8.01 -4.37
N GLU A 131 4.30 8.23 -4.88
CA GLU A 131 3.90 9.37 -5.70
C GLU A 131 4.06 10.72 -5.00
N MET A 132 3.98 10.74 -3.66
CA MET A 132 4.14 11.97 -2.86
C MET A 132 5.55 12.56 -2.98
N ALA A 133 6.54 11.77 -3.42
CA ALA A 133 7.88 12.22 -3.74
C ALA A 133 7.93 13.19 -4.94
N PHE A 134 6.94 13.10 -5.83
CA PHE A 134 6.93 13.81 -7.11
C PHE A 134 5.78 14.81 -7.21
N GLU A 135 4.65 14.54 -6.55
CA GLU A 135 3.49 15.44 -6.51
C GLU A 135 3.62 16.54 -5.45
N GLY A 136 4.56 16.38 -4.51
CA GLY A 136 4.72 17.25 -3.34
C GLY A 136 3.62 17.03 -2.29
N LEU A 137 3.72 17.73 -1.16
CA LEU A 137 2.89 17.46 0.03
C LEU A 137 1.67 18.37 0.19
N GLN A 138 1.35 19.21 -0.81
CA GLN A 138 0.21 20.12 -0.78
C GLN A 138 -1.14 19.40 -0.54
N ASP A 139 -1.31 18.21 -1.12
CA ASP A 139 -2.52 17.40 -1.01
C ASP A 139 -2.42 16.28 0.05
N LEU A 140 -1.44 16.34 0.94
CA LEU A 140 -1.25 15.35 2.01
C LEU A 140 -2.53 15.09 2.84
N PRO A 141 -3.32 16.10 3.27
CA PRO A 141 -4.57 15.85 4.00
C PRO A 141 -5.59 15.03 3.20
N ARG A 142 -5.69 15.29 1.89
CA ARG A 142 -6.56 14.55 0.98
C ARG A 142 -6.07 13.11 0.82
N PHE A 143 -4.77 12.92 0.61
CA PHE A 143 -4.15 11.60 0.53
C PHE A 143 -4.40 10.75 1.77
N LEU A 144 -4.19 11.30 2.98
CA LEU A 144 -4.45 10.58 4.24
C LEU A 144 -5.94 10.26 4.44
N THR A 145 -6.84 11.08 3.90
CA THR A 145 -8.27 10.78 3.86
C THR A 145 -8.56 9.59 2.94
N GLY A 146 -7.96 9.56 1.73
CA GLY A 146 -8.04 8.40 0.83
C GLY A 146 -7.51 7.12 1.48
N TYR A 147 -6.36 7.20 2.14
CA TYR A 147 -5.76 6.07 2.87
C TYR A 147 -6.69 5.56 3.98
N ARG A 148 -7.33 6.46 4.74
CA ARG A 148 -8.32 6.11 5.77
C ARG A 148 -9.52 5.39 5.18
N ASN A 149 -10.03 5.88 4.05
CA ASN A 149 -11.16 5.25 3.36
C ASN A 149 -10.80 3.85 2.85
N LEU A 150 -9.59 3.66 2.33
CA LEU A 150 -9.07 2.35 1.94
C LEU A 150 -9.01 1.39 3.14
N ILE A 151 -8.45 1.83 4.28
CA ILE A 151 -8.42 1.01 5.51
C ILE A 151 -9.85 0.67 5.97
N SER A 152 -10.78 1.61 5.89
CA SER A 152 -12.19 1.40 6.24
C SER A 152 -12.84 0.36 5.33
N LEU A 153 -12.59 0.42 4.02
CA LEU A 153 -13.06 -0.58 3.04
C LEU A 153 -12.52 -1.97 3.41
N ILE A 154 -11.22 -2.08 3.68
CA ILE A 154 -10.58 -3.35 4.06
C ILE A 154 -11.20 -3.92 5.34
N ARG A 155 -11.41 -3.11 6.37
CA ARG A 155 -12.03 -3.53 7.63
C ARG A 155 -13.49 -3.94 7.47
N LYS A 156 -14.23 -3.27 6.58
CA LYS A 156 -15.60 -3.65 6.23
C LYS A 156 -15.63 -5.03 5.59
N GLN A 157 -14.72 -5.29 4.65
CA GLN A 157 -14.66 -6.57 3.94
C GLN A 157 -14.07 -7.70 4.78
N SER A 158 -13.21 -7.38 5.75
CA SER A 158 -12.55 -8.34 6.64
C SER A 158 -12.57 -7.81 8.08
N PRO A 159 -13.68 -8.01 8.80
CA PRO A 159 -13.79 -7.60 10.20
C PRO A 159 -12.67 -8.22 11.06
N GLY A 160 -12.01 -7.39 11.87
CA GLY A 160 -10.90 -7.83 12.73
C GLY A 160 -9.53 -7.93 12.04
N VAL A 161 -9.42 -7.58 10.75
CA VAL A 161 -8.14 -7.53 10.04
C VAL A 161 -7.13 -6.60 10.75
N ARG A 162 -5.91 -7.11 10.93
CA ARG A 162 -4.78 -6.30 11.43
C ARG A 162 -4.10 -5.59 10.26
N VAL A 163 -3.75 -4.34 10.46
CA VAL A 163 -3.17 -3.50 9.41
C VAL A 163 -1.71 -3.20 9.74
N ILE A 164 -0.84 -3.43 8.76
CA ILE A 164 0.54 -2.98 8.73
C ILE A 164 0.64 -1.87 7.68
N ILE A 165 1.26 -0.75 8.02
CA ILE A 165 1.57 0.34 7.10
C ILE A 165 3.09 0.46 7.02
N ALA A 166 3.65 0.22 5.84
CA ALA A 166 5.04 0.48 5.55
C ALA A 166 5.17 1.83 4.83
N SER A 167 6.13 2.66 5.22
CA SER A 167 6.48 3.84 4.43
C SER A 167 7.11 3.43 3.09
N PRO A 168 6.94 4.21 2.01
CA PRO A 168 7.75 4.02 0.81
C PRO A 168 9.26 4.09 1.14
N PRO A 169 10.11 3.25 0.52
CA PRO A 169 11.57 3.32 0.69
C PRO A 169 12.15 4.55 -0.04
N PRO A 170 13.39 4.97 0.26
CA PRO A 170 14.02 6.13 -0.37
C PRO A 170 14.29 5.92 -1.86
N LEU A 171 14.45 7.03 -2.57
CA LEU A 171 14.89 7.09 -3.97
C LEU A 171 16.41 7.24 -4.03
N GLU A 172 17.05 6.75 -5.10
CA GLU A 172 18.50 6.85 -5.27
C GLU A 172 18.90 7.91 -6.30
N ASN A 173 19.92 8.69 -5.96
CA ASN A 173 20.62 9.54 -6.93
C ASN A 173 21.57 8.68 -7.76
N LEU A 174 21.29 8.56 -9.06
CA LEU A 174 22.13 7.84 -10.02
C LEU A 174 22.98 8.81 -10.85
N ALA A 175 23.87 8.27 -11.68
CA ALA A 175 24.63 9.09 -12.63
C ALA A 175 23.71 9.80 -13.64
N PRO A 176 24.13 10.94 -14.22
CA PRO A 176 23.46 11.54 -15.37
C PRO A 176 23.22 10.51 -16.50
N PRO A 177 22.09 10.58 -17.21
CA PRO A 177 21.12 11.69 -17.23
C PRO A 177 19.97 11.56 -16.22
N MET A 178 20.09 10.72 -15.18
CA MET A 178 19.03 10.56 -14.19
C MET A 178 18.82 11.82 -13.34
N PRO A 179 17.57 12.12 -12.92
CA PRO A 179 17.27 13.30 -12.11
C PRO A 179 17.85 13.19 -10.69
N ASP A 180 18.11 14.35 -10.07
CA ASP A 180 18.42 14.44 -8.64
C ASP A 180 17.14 14.28 -7.81
N GLN A 181 17.15 13.28 -6.93
CA GLN A 181 16.06 12.88 -6.03
C GLN A 181 16.18 13.52 -4.64
N THR A 182 17.06 14.51 -4.44
CA THR A 182 17.27 15.14 -3.14
C THR A 182 15.99 15.74 -2.57
N ASP A 183 15.26 16.54 -3.35
CA ASP A 183 14.01 17.17 -2.88
C ASP A 183 12.87 16.15 -2.76
N ALA A 184 12.78 15.20 -3.70
CA ALA A 184 11.83 14.09 -3.64
C ALA A 184 11.98 13.26 -2.35
N ASN A 185 13.22 13.02 -1.89
CA ASN A 185 13.48 12.33 -0.63
C ASN A 185 13.16 13.19 0.62
N LYS A 186 13.25 14.53 0.54
CA LYS A 186 12.78 15.40 1.63
C LYS A 186 11.26 15.32 1.79
N ASP A 187 10.55 15.31 0.66
CA ASP A 187 9.10 15.13 0.65
C ASP A 187 8.69 13.74 1.16
N LEU A 188 9.37 12.67 0.71
CA LEU A 188 9.14 11.33 1.25
C LEU A 188 9.43 11.21 2.75
N SER A 189 10.48 11.86 3.24
CA SER A 189 10.81 11.88 4.67
C SER A 189 9.69 12.55 5.49
N SER A 190 9.20 13.70 5.03
CA SER A 190 8.10 14.43 5.66
C SER A 190 6.77 13.66 5.57
N PHE A 191 6.51 13.02 4.42
CA PHE A 191 5.37 12.12 4.23
C PHE A 191 5.44 10.92 5.18
N ARG A 192 6.61 10.29 5.32
CA ARG A 192 6.86 9.19 6.25
C ARG A 192 6.50 9.57 7.69
N ASP A 193 6.86 10.77 8.13
CA ASP A 193 6.53 11.25 9.48
C ASP A 193 5.03 11.44 9.68
N ALA A 194 4.34 11.98 8.68
CA ALA A 194 2.88 12.08 8.68
C ALA A 194 2.22 10.69 8.68
N LEU A 195 2.74 9.76 7.88
CA LEU A 195 2.23 8.41 7.76
C LEU A 195 2.42 7.61 9.05
N ARG A 196 3.53 7.81 9.77
CA ARG A 196 3.76 7.23 11.10
C ARG A 196 2.68 7.66 12.11
N LYS A 197 2.39 8.96 12.19
CA LYS A 197 1.32 9.50 13.06
C LYS A 197 -0.05 8.97 12.65
N PHE A 198 -0.30 8.94 11.33
CA PHE A 198 -1.53 8.42 10.76
C PHE A 198 -1.74 6.94 11.12
N ALA A 199 -0.72 6.09 10.97
CA ALA A 199 -0.79 4.67 11.32
C ALA A 199 -1.20 4.46 12.78
N GLY A 200 -0.62 5.26 13.69
CA GLY A 200 -1.03 5.28 15.09
C GLY A 200 -2.51 5.63 15.30
N SER A 201 -3.00 6.66 14.62
CA SER A 201 -4.42 7.05 14.65
C SER A 201 -5.36 5.98 14.10
N GLN A 202 -4.85 5.09 13.24
CA GLN A 202 -5.60 3.99 12.65
C GLN A 202 -5.45 2.68 13.42
N ASN A 203 -4.73 2.65 14.55
CA ASN A 203 -4.37 1.40 15.25
C ASN A 203 -3.70 0.38 14.30
N ALA A 204 -2.81 0.87 13.45
CA ALA A 204 -2.02 0.07 12.52
C ALA A 204 -0.57 -0.04 13.01
N PHE A 205 0.06 -1.19 12.74
CA PHE A 205 1.48 -1.37 12.97
C PHE A 205 2.27 -0.61 11.88
N PHE A 206 3.20 0.24 12.26
CA PHE A 206 4.00 1.02 11.33
C PHE A 206 5.40 0.42 11.13
N VAL A 207 5.79 0.22 9.87
CA VAL A 207 7.16 -0.12 9.50
C VAL A 207 7.78 1.08 8.81
N ASP A 208 8.82 1.65 9.43
CA ASP A 208 9.59 2.73 8.84
C ASP A 208 10.60 2.20 7.83
N TRP A 209 10.10 1.73 6.70
CA TRP A 209 10.93 1.14 5.66
C TRP A 209 11.91 2.16 5.06
N PHE A 210 11.54 3.44 5.07
CA PHE A 210 12.36 4.54 4.60
C PHE A 210 13.65 4.64 5.42
N GLU A 211 13.52 4.77 6.74
CA GLU A 211 14.68 4.84 7.64
C GLU A 211 15.47 3.53 7.67
N LEU A 212 14.79 2.37 7.68
CA LEU A 212 15.46 1.07 7.67
C LEU A 212 16.32 0.85 6.41
N MET A 213 15.97 1.50 5.30
CA MET A 213 16.73 1.48 4.07
C MET A 213 17.90 2.48 4.02
N GLY A 214 17.97 3.40 4.98
CA GLY A 214 19.05 4.39 5.10
C GLY A 214 18.56 5.84 5.20
N GLY A 215 17.24 6.07 5.19
CA GLY A 215 16.67 7.41 5.29
C GLY A 215 16.98 8.27 4.07
N ILE A 216 17.14 9.57 4.29
CA ILE A 216 17.57 10.51 3.24
C ILE A 216 18.98 10.12 2.77
N PRO A 217 19.18 9.80 1.48
CA PRO A 217 20.50 9.47 0.96
C PRO A 217 21.50 10.60 1.20
N LYS A 218 22.77 10.24 1.39
CA LYS A 218 23.85 11.23 1.44
C LYS A 218 23.92 11.98 0.10
N PRO A 219 24.22 13.30 0.11
CA PRO A 219 24.38 14.07 -1.12
C PRO A 219 25.37 13.40 -2.09
N GLY A 220 25.07 13.51 -3.38
CA GLY A 220 25.89 12.94 -4.46
C GLY A 220 25.34 11.62 -5.02
N GLN A 221 26.13 11.01 -5.91
CA GLN A 221 25.75 9.78 -6.60
C GLN A 221 25.87 8.55 -5.69
N THR A 222 24.90 7.66 -5.80
CA THR A 222 24.90 6.36 -5.14
C THR A 222 25.98 5.46 -5.76
N ALA A 223 26.98 5.10 -4.97
CA ALA A 223 28.13 4.29 -5.44
C ALA A 223 27.77 2.84 -5.78
N LYS A 224 26.80 2.25 -5.06
CA LYS A 224 26.29 0.90 -5.30
C LYS A 224 24.77 0.92 -5.39
N PRO A 225 24.21 1.34 -6.54
CA PRO A 225 22.78 1.46 -6.72
C PRO A 225 22.04 0.14 -6.44
N LEU A 226 20.93 0.26 -5.73
CA LEU A 226 19.94 -0.79 -5.55
C LEU A 226 18.76 -0.64 -6.51
N THR A 227 18.67 0.48 -7.22
CA THR A 227 17.64 0.81 -8.20
C THR A 227 18.20 0.84 -9.62
N GLU A 228 17.33 0.61 -10.59
CA GLU A 228 17.66 0.66 -12.02
C GLU A 228 17.57 2.08 -12.60
N ASN A 229 16.70 2.91 -12.02
CA ASN A 229 16.38 4.24 -12.53
C ASN A 229 16.18 5.30 -11.42
N GLY A 230 16.71 5.05 -10.22
CA GLY A 230 16.54 5.91 -9.05
C GLY A 230 15.24 5.68 -8.29
N VAL A 231 14.30 4.92 -8.86
CA VAL A 231 12.96 4.67 -8.27
C VAL A 231 12.70 3.18 -8.10
N HIS A 232 12.86 2.39 -9.15
CA HIS A 232 12.53 0.97 -9.13
C HIS A 232 13.73 0.12 -8.72
N TYR A 233 13.52 -0.70 -7.70
CA TYR A 233 14.56 -1.55 -7.13
C TYR A 233 14.88 -2.75 -8.03
N THR A 234 16.17 -3.05 -8.12
CA THR A 234 16.74 -4.26 -8.74
C THR A 234 16.55 -5.48 -7.82
N ARG A 235 16.95 -6.67 -8.27
CA ARG A 235 16.98 -7.87 -7.40
C ARG A 235 17.75 -7.62 -6.09
N ALA A 236 18.96 -7.05 -6.17
CA ALA A 236 19.76 -6.75 -4.97
C ALA A 236 19.03 -5.76 -4.04
N GLY A 237 18.31 -4.82 -4.65
CA GLY A 237 17.41 -3.92 -3.95
C GLY A 237 16.30 -4.65 -3.19
N TYR A 238 15.59 -5.57 -3.84
CA TYR A 238 14.54 -6.39 -3.23
C TYR A 238 15.06 -7.31 -2.12
N GLU A 239 16.26 -7.88 -2.26
CA GLU A 239 16.89 -8.66 -1.19
C GLU A 239 17.10 -7.81 0.09
N LYS A 240 17.55 -6.55 -0.07
CA LYS A 240 17.73 -5.61 1.06
C LYS A 240 16.38 -5.12 1.60
N LEU A 241 15.47 -4.71 0.73
CA LEU A 241 14.11 -4.27 1.07
C LEU A 241 13.40 -5.31 1.93
N SER A 242 13.39 -6.57 1.49
CA SER A 242 12.75 -7.68 2.19
C SER A 242 13.39 -8.00 3.54
N ALA A 243 14.72 -7.97 3.63
CA ALA A 243 15.42 -8.13 4.91
C ALA A 243 15.03 -7.02 5.90
N LYS A 244 14.99 -5.76 5.43
CA LYS A 244 14.59 -4.61 6.22
C LYS A 244 13.12 -4.58 6.58
N LEU A 245 12.25 -5.10 5.73
CA LEU A 245 10.83 -5.23 6.05
C LEU A 245 10.61 -6.25 7.18
N VAL A 246 11.29 -7.41 7.15
CA VAL A 246 11.22 -8.41 8.23
C VAL A 246 11.81 -7.87 9.53
N GLU A 247 12.93 -7.15 9.48
CA GLU A 247 13.50 -6.44 10.63
C GLU A 247 12.51 -5.42 11.20
N GLY A 248 11.85 -4.64 10.34
CA GLY A 248 10.84 -3.65 10.74
C GLY A 248 9.57 -4.25 11.35
N LEU A 249 9.24 -5.50 11.01
CA LEU A 249 8.20 -6.28 11.70
C LEU A 249 8.64 -6.77 13.08
N GLY A 250 9.88 -6.50 13.48
CA GLY A 250 10.47 -6.94 14.75
C GLY A 250 10.78 -8.43 14.78
N LEU A 251 10.92 -9.05 13.60
CA LEU A 251 11.20 -10.48 13.45
C LEU A 251 12.69 -10.71 13.16
N LYS A 252 13.20 -11.87 13.57
CA LYS A 252 14.57 -12.29 13.30
C LYS A 252 14.57 -13.39 12.26
N THR A 253 15.23 -13.15 11.14
CA THR A 253 15.42 -14.18 10.13
C THR A 253 16.62 -15.05 10.50
N PRO A 254 16.51 -16.39 10.47
CA PRO A 254 17.67 -17.26 10.62
C PRO A 254 18.67 -16.99 9.48
N ALA A 255 19.96 -17.14 9.79
CA ALA A 255 21.02 -17.03 8.77
C ALA A 255 20.99 -18.27 7.86
N ILE A 256 20.40 -18.12 6.67
CA ILE A 256 20.32 -19.15 5.64
C ILE A 256 21.13 -18.67 4.42
N ALA A 257 22.00 -19.53 3.89
CA ALA A 257 22.75 -19.19 2.68
C ALA A 257 21.80 -19.06 1.48
N SER A 258 22.10 -18.17 0.54
CA SER A 258 21.25 -17.94 -0.64
C SER A 258 20.97 -19.21 -1.44
N ALA A 259 21.94 -20.13 -1.52
CA ALA A 259 21.79 -21.42 -2.19
C ALA A 259 20.77 -22.33 -1.49
N GLU A 260 20.72 -22.31 -0.16
CA GLU A 260 19.74 -23.06 0.64
C GLU A 260 18.34 -22.44 0.54
N LEU A 261 18.25 -21.12 0.36
CA LEU A 261 16.98 -20.40 0.22
C LEU A 261 16.36 -20.55 -1.18
N ALA A 262 17.18 -20.80 -2.21
CA ALA A 262 16.76 -20.81 -3.61
C ALA A 262 15.59 -21.74 -3.95
N PRO A 263 15.47 -22.98 -3.40
CA PRO A 263 14.30 -23.82 -3.64
C PRO A 263 13.00 -23.20 -3.12
N LEU A 264 13.04 -22.55 -1.95
CA LEU A 264 11.89 -21.87 -1.36
C LEU A 264 11.49 -20.65 -2.20
N GLN A 265 12.46 -19.84 -2.65
CA GLN A 265 12.19 -18.70 -3.55
C GLN A 265 11.55 -19.16 -4.86
N ARG A 266 12.02 -20.26 -5.45
CA ARG A 266 11.47 -20.77 -6.71
C ARG A 266 10.02 -21.20 -6.58
N GLU A 267 9.66 -21.87 -5.49
CA GLU A 267 8.27 -22.28 -5.28
C GLU A 267 7.37 -21.07 -5.00
N VAL A 268 7.87 -20.06 -4.27
CA VAL A 268 7.14 -18.78 -4.10
C VAL A 268 6.92 -18.08 -5.45
N LEU A 269 7.94 -17.96 -6.31
CA LEU A 269 7.78 -17.35 -7.64
C LEU A 269 6.70 -18.06 -8.47
N LYS A 270 6.70 -19.40 -8.45
CA LYS A 270 5.68 -20.21 -9.13
C LYS A 270 4.29 -19.95 -8.56
N LYS A 271 4.16 -19.91 -7.22
CA LYS A 271 2.91 -19.61 -6.53
C LYS A 271 2.41 -18.20 -6.85
N ASP A 272 3.30 -17.22 -6.88
CA ASP A 272 2.97 -15.82 -7.21
C ASP A 272 2.52 -15.67 -8.66
N GLU A 273 3.17 -16.35 -9.61
CA GLU A 273 2.74 -16.37 -11.02
C GLU A 273 1.34 -16.99 -11.17
N LEU A 274 1.09 -18.14 -10.53
CA LEU A 274 -0.24 -18.78 -10.52
C LEU A 274 -1.29 -17.84 -9.93
N PHE A 275 -0.96 -17.18 -8.81
CA PHE A 275 -1.86 -16.25 -8.17
C PHE A 275 -2.10 -15.00 -9.04
N PHE A 276 -1.07 -14.41 -9.63
CA PHE A 276 -1.20 -13.27 -10.53
C PHE A 276 -2.15 -13.57 -11.68
N ASN A 277 -2.02 -14.72 -12.33
CA ASN A 277 -2.93 -15.16 -13.38
C ASN A 277 -4.36 -15.40 -12.86
N ARG A 278 -4.51 -15.78 -11.58
CA ARG A 278 -5.81 -15.99 -10.92
C ARG A 278 -6.56 -14.70 -10.61
N TRP A 279 -5.88 -13.66 -10.14
CA TRP A 279 -6.54 -12.42 -9.70
C TRP A 279 -6.46 -11.29 -10.73
N ARG A 280 -5.48 -11.34 -11.63
CA ARG A 280 -5.25 -10.37 -12.71
C ARG A 280 -4.91 -11.10 -14.01
N PRO A 281 -5.84 -11.89 -14.58
CA PRO A 281 -5.59 -12.57 -15.84
C PRO A 281 -5.34 -11.56 -16.97
N GLN A 282 -4.51 -11.97 -17.93
CA GLN A 282 -4.39 -11.23 -19.18
C GLN A 282 -5.73 -11.19 -19.91
N ASN A 283 -5.93 -10.13 -20.72
CA ASN A 283 -7.14 -9.95 -21.52
C ASN A 283 -8.45 -9.93 -20.69
N GLU A 284 -8.44 -9.29 -19.52
CA GLU A 284 -9.62 -9.18 -18.63
C GLU A 284 -10.89 -8.70 -19.38
N THR A 285 -10.75 -7.81 -20.37
CA THR A 285 -11.89 -7.34 -21.20
C THR A 285 -12.58 -8.44 -22.00
N TYR A 286 -11.83 -9.49 -22.39
CA TYR A 286 -12.32 -10.66 -23.11
C TYR A 286 -12.84 -11.76 -22.19
N LEU A 287 -12.36 -11.81 -20.95
CA LEU A 287 -12.81 -12.80 -19.97
C LEU A 287 -14.06 -12.32 -19.23
N PHE A 288 -14.05 -11.07 -18.77
CA PHE A 288 -15.07 -10.51 -17.88
C PHE A 288 -15.73 -9.23 -18.40
N GLY A 289 -15.05 -8.50 -19.27
CA GLY A 289 -15.51 -7.20 -19.76
C GLY A 289 -16.47 -7.25 -20.96
N PHE A 290 -16.53 -6.13 -21.69
CA PHE A 290 -17.46 -5.92 -22.80
C PHE A 290 -17.19 -6.82 -24.03
N ARG A 291 -16.01 -7.48 -24.10
CA ARG A 291 -15.66 -8.44 -25.16
C ARG A 291 -15.84 -9.90 -24.74
N LYS A 292 -16.52 -10.17 -23.61
CA LYS A 292 -16.75 -11.53 -23.10
C LYS A 292 -17.50 -12.47 -24.04
N HIS A 293 -18.18 -11.95 -25.06
CA HIS A 293 -18.83 -12.79 -26.06
C HIS A 293 -17.80 -13.53 -26.95
N GLU A 294 -16.55 -13.06 -27.02
CA GLU A 294 -15.49 -13.69 -27.82
C GLU A 294 -14.78 -14.83 -27.06
N GLN A 295 -14.49 -14.65 -25.75
CA GLN A 295 -13.69 -15.59 -24.97
C GLN A 295 -14.17 -15.80 -23.53
N GLY A 296 -15.34 -15.28 -23.14
CA GLY A 296 -15.84 -15.32 -21.76
C GLY A 296 -16.11 -16.72 -21.24
N GLN A 297 -16.29 -17.71 -22.11
CA GLN A 297 -16.36 -19.13 -21.73
C GLN A 297 -15.08 -19.64 -21.03
N ASN A 298 -13.93 -18.99 -21.27
CA ASN A 298 -12.65 -19.35 -20.65
C ASN A 298 -12.54 -18.79 -19.22
N ALA A 299 -13.45 -17.89 -18.79
CA ALA A 299 -13.48 -17.38 -17.42
C ALA A 299 -13.64 -18.50 -16.37
N LYS A 300 -14.22 -19.65 -16.76
CA LYS A 300 -14.32 -20.85 -15.92
C LYS A 300 -12.96 -21.45 -15.52
N GLU A 301 -11.89 -21.13 -16.26
CA GLU A 301 -10.54 -21.60 -15.98
C GLU A 301 -9.87 -20.79 -14.87
N ILE A 302 -10.36 -19.56 -14.61
CA ILE A 302 -9.77 -18.70 -13.59
C ILE A 302 -9.81 -19.35 -12.20
N PRO A 303 -10.93 -19.92 -11.70
CA PRO A 303 -10.92 -20.67 -10.44
C PRO A 303 -10.03 -21.93 -10.45
N MET A 304 -9.62 -22.46 -11.61
CA MET A 304 -8.79 -23.68 -11.67
C MET A 304 -7.35 -23.45 -11.22
N PHE A 305 -6.91 -22.20 -11.07
CA PHE A 305 -5.63 -21.89 -10.43
C PHE A 305 -5.65 -22.12 -8.91
N ASP A 306 -6.82 -22.06 -8.26
CA ASP A 306 -6.94 -22.18 -6.80
C ASP A 306 -6.27 -23.46 -6.24
N PRO A 307 -6.56 -24.68 -6.75
CA PRO A 307 -5.88 -25.89 -6.28
C PRO A 307 -4.36 -25.91 -6.57
N LEU A 308 -3.90 -25.26 -7.63
CA LEU A 308 -2.47 -25.18 -7.96
C LEU A 308 -1.73 -24.26 -6.98
N ILE A 309 -2.37 -23.17 -6.58
CA ILE A 309 -1.86 -22.23 -5.58
C ILE A 309 -1.80 -22.93 -4.22
N ASP A 310 -2.85 -23.66 -3.83
CA ASP A 310 -2.89 -24.41 -2.57
C ASP A 310 -1.79 -25.49 -2.51
N GLN A 311 -1.54 -26.18 -3.64
CA GLN A 311 -0.44 -27.14 -3.74
C GLN A 311 0.93 -26.47 -3.57
N ALA A 312 1.13 -25.31 -4.20
CA ALA A 312 2.38 -24.57 -4.08
C ALA A 312 2.60 -24.04 -2.65
N ASP A 313 1.54 -23.53 -1.99
CA ASP A 313 1.59 -23.15 -0.57
C ASP A 313 1.98 -24.33 0.33
N ALA A 314 1.39 -25.51 0.11
CA ALA A 314 1.75 -26.72 0.85
C ALA A 314 3.23 -27.08 0.64
N LYS A 315 3.73 -26.96 -0.59
CA LYS A 315 5.15 -27.23 -0.91
C LYS A 315 6.10 -26.22 -0.27
N ILE A 316 5.72 -24.95 -0.21
CA ILE A 316 6.45 -23.89 0.52
C ILE A 316 6.60 -24.28 2.00
N GLN A 317 5.52 -24.74 2.64
CA GLN A 317 5.57 -25.17 4.05
C GLN A 317 6.46 -26.40 4.26
N GLU A 318 6.43 -27.37 3.33
CA GLU A 318 7.31 -28.55 3.36
C GLU A 318 8.80 -28.16 3.29
N ILE A 319 9.17 -27.33 2.30
CA ILE A 319 10.55 -26.86 2.11
C ILE A 319 11.02 -26.08 3.34
N LYS A 320 10.17 -25.17 3.83
CA LYS A 320 10.43 -24.40 5.05
C LYS A 320 10.69 -25.31 6.25
N ALA A 321 9.85 -26.31 6.49
CA ALA A 321 10.03 -27.24 7.59
C ALA A 321 11.37 -28.00 7.49
N GLY A 322 11.74 -28.44 6.29
CA GLY A 322 13.04 -29.08 6.03
C GLY A 322 14.22 -28.16 6.34
N LEU A 323 14.15 -26.89 5.93
CA LEU A 323 15.20 -25.89 6.21
C LEU A 323 15.32 -25.57 7.71
N LEU A 324 14.20 -25.49 8.43
CA LEU A 324 14.24 -25.24 9.88
C LEU A 324 14.79 -26.45 10.65
N ALA A 325 14.45 -27.67 10.24
CA ALA A 325 14.95 -28.89 10.85
C ALA A 325 16.46 -29.07 10.66
N SER A 326 17.00 -28.72 9.49
CA SER A 326 18.45 -28.82 9.23
C SER A 326 19.28 -27.87 10.09
N LYS A 327 18.71 -26.71 10.48
CA LYS A 327 19.40 -25.75 11.36
C LYS A 327 19.25 -26.04 12.86
N LYS A 328 18.29 -26.87 13.28
CA LYS A 328 18.18 -27.34 14.69
C LYS A 328 19.18 -28.47 15.01
N THR A 329 19.71 -29.14 13.98
CA THR A 329 20.59 -30.31 14.11
C THR A 329 22.09 -29.95 14.08
N LEU A 330 22.43 -28.67 13.89
CA LEU A 330 23.78 -28.11 13.90
C LEU A 330 24.01 -27.26 15.15
#